data_AF-A0A1Q4YVT9-F1
#
_entry.id   AF-A0A1Q4YVT9-F1
#
_cell.length_a   1.000
_cell.length_b   1.000
_cell.length_c   1.000
_cell.angle_alpha   90.00
_cell.angle_beta   90.00
_cell.angle_gamma   90.00
#
_symmetry.space_group_name_H-M   'P 1'
#
loop_
_entity.id
_entity.type
_entity.pdbx_description
1 polymer ?
#
loop_
_entity_poly.entity_id
_entity_poly.type
_entity_poly.pdbx_seq_one_letter_code
_entity_poly.pdbx_strand_id
1 'polypeptide(L)' 'MGPLSDDEYRTFFTLLHRFCEEELDQAATFAVPTRFGDVYVYLGREPLGPEDAYMPLGDTKFWN' A
#
# COMPACT_ATOMS: atom_id res chain seq x y z
N MET A 1 -23.35 -17.69 4.46
CA MET A 1 -22.57 -16.78 5.32
C MET A 1 -23.50 -15.66 5.73
N GLY A 2 -23.64 -15.40 7.03
CA GLY A 2 -24.46 -14.32 7.58
C GLY A 2 -23.61 -13.09 7.89
N PRO A 3 -24.23 -11.98 8.32
CA PRO A 3 -23.50 -10.80 8.78
C PRO A 3 -22.65 -11.15 10.00
N LEU A 4 -21.48 -10.50 10.10
CA LEU A 4 -20.61 -10.59 11.27
C LEU A 4 -21.37 -10.12 12.51
N SER A 5 -21.17 -10.80 13.63
CA SER A 5 -21.54 -10.24 14.93
C SER A 5 -20.72 -8.98 15.24
N ASP A 6 -21.20 -8.15 16.15
CA ASP A 6 -20.52 -6.91 16.52
C ASP A 6 -19.07 -7.16 17.03
N ASP A 7 -18.85 -8.28 17.72
CA ASP A 7 -17.54 -8.67 18.22
C ASP A 7 -16.60 -9.12 17.11
N GLU A 8 -17.11 -9.86 16.13
CA GLU A 8 -16.35 -10.25 14.94
C GLU A 8 -16.01 -9.02 14.08
N TYR A 9 -16.94 -8.08 13.94
CA TYR A 9 -16.72 -6.82 13.23
C TYR A 9 -15.62 -5.98 13.88
N ARG A 10 -15.67 -5.84 15.21
CA ARG A 10 -14.64 -5.11 15.98
C ARG A 10 -13.27 -5.77 15.85
N THR A 11 -13.23 -7.09 15.99
CA THR A 11 -12.00 -7.88 15.86
C THR A 11 -11.41 -7.72 14.46
N PHE A 12 -12.24 -7.80 13.42
CA PHE A 12 -11.83 -7.58 12.05
C PHE A 12 -11.23 -6.18 11.85
N PHE A 13 -11.89 -5.14 12.35
CA PHE A 13 -11.38 -3.77 12.26
C PHE A 13 -10.06 -3.57 13.00
N THR A 14 -9.90 -4.15 14.18
CA THR A 14 -8.64 -4.09 14.93
C THR A 14 -7.51 -4.80 14.19
N LEU A 15 -7.78 -5.96 13.60
CA LEU A 15 -6.78 -6.69 12.81
C LEU A 15 -6.42 -5.94 11.53
N LEU A 16 -7.40 -5.35 10.84
CA LEU A 16 -7.17 -4.54 9.65
C LEU A 16 -6.36 -3.28 9.99
N HIS A 17 -6.68 -2.60 11.09
CA HIS A 17 -5.93 -1.43 11.56
C HIS A 17 -4.48 -1.79 11.84
N ARG A 18 -4.24 -2.87 12.61
CA ARG A 18 -2.90 -3.36 12.90
C ARG A 18 -2.13 -3.76 11.65
N PHE A 19 -2.78 -4.46 10.71
CA PHE A 19 -2.17 -4.80 9.43
C PHE A 19 -1.79 -3.54 8.64
N CYS A 20 -2.66 -2.55 8.61
CA CYS A 20 -2.40 -1.29 7.93
C CYS A 20 -1.32 -0.43 8.62
N GLU A 21 -1.16 -0.53 9.93
CA GLU A 21 -0.14 0.22 10.66
C GLU A 21 1.24 -0.45 10.64
N GLU A 22 1.28 -1.78 10.76
CA GLU A 22 2.53 -2.51 11.01
C GLU A 22 3.03 -3.29 9.79
N GLU A 23 2.12 -3.76 8.93
CA GLU A 23 2.45 -4.70 7.86
C GLU A 23 2.37 -4.05 6.46
N LEU A 24 1.65 -2.93 6.29
CA LEU A 24 1.65 -2.17 5.03
C LEU A 24 3.03 -1.62 4.67
N ASP A 25 3.91 -1.40 5.66
CA ASP A 25 5.31 -1.04 5.43
C ASP A 25 6.10 -2.14 4.71
N GLN A 26 5.61 -3.38 4.67
CA GLN A 26 6.21 -4.45 3.85
C GLN A 26 6.03 -4.23 2.34
N ALA A 27 5.20 -3.27 1.93
CA ALA A 27 5.14 -2.86 0.53
C ALA A 27 6.45 -2.26 0.02
N ALA A 28 7.35 -1.85 0.93
CA ALA A 28 8.73 -1.46 0.61
C ALA A 28 9.61 -2.60 0.06
N THR A 29 9.11 -3.84 0.08
CA THR A 29 9.81 -5.03 -0.43
C THR A 29 9.17 -5.65 -1.67
N PHE A 30 8.19 -4.98 -2.29
CA PHE A 30 7.59 -5.52 -3.52
C PHE A 30 8.54 -5.42 -4.70
N ALA A 31 8.74 -6.57 -5.36
CA ALA A 31 9.42 -6.68 -6.63
C ALA A 31 8.43 -7.16 -7.70
N VAL A 32 8.38 -6.45 -8.82
CA VAL A 32 7.57 -6.80 -9.98
C VAL A 32 8.48 -7.21 -11.12
N PRO A 33 8.43 -8.48 -11.59
CA PRO A 33 9.28 -8.92 -12.69
C PRO A 33 8.85 -8.25 -14.00
N THR A 34 9.83 -7.79 -14.78
CA THR A 34 9.59 -7.22 -16.10
C THR A 34 10.51 -7.82 -17.15
N ARG A 35 10.24 -7.57 -18.44
CA ARG A 35 11.11 -8.01 -19.55
C ARG A 35 12.52 -7.41 -19.51
N PHE A 36 12.76 -6.40 -18.69
CA PHE A 36 14.04 -5.71 -18.54
C PHE A 36 14.72 -5.99 -17.19
N GLY A 37 14.17 -6.88 -16.38
CA GLY A 37 14.60 -7.14 -15.00
C GLY A 37 13.53 -6.75 -13.98
N ASP A 38 13.81 -7.04 -12.72
CA ASP A 38 12.87 -6.77 -11.63
C ASP A 38 12.83 -5.27 -11.29
N VAL A 39 11.62 -4.77 -11.05
CA VAL A 39 11.38 -3.41 -10.57
C VAL A 39 10.95 -3.47 -9.11
N TYR A 40 11.62 -2.70 -8.26
CA TYR A 40 11.35 -2.64 -6.83
C TYR A 40 10.54 -1.40 -6.50
N VAL A 41 9.51 -1.56 -5.66
CA VAL A 41 8.65 -0.47 -5.21
C VAL A 41 9.02 -0.10 -3.78
N TYR A 42 9.27 1.18 -3.56
CA TYR A 42 9.40 1.74 -2.21
C TYR A 42 8.23 2.70 -1.97
N LEU A 43 7.43 2.40 -0.95
CA LEU A 43 6.38 3.28 -0.47
C LEU A 43 6.83 3.83 0.89
N GLY A 44 6.91 5.14 1.00
CA GLY A 44 7.33 5.81 2.22
C GLY A 44 6.65 7.16 2.34
N ARG A 45 6.60 7.70 3.57
CA ARG A 45 6.09 9.04 3.85
C ARG A 45 7.11 10.14 3.51
N GLU A 46 8.33 9.75 3.18
CA GLU A 46 9.44 10.63 2.83
C GLU A 46 9.92 10.34 1.41
N PRO A 47 10.31 11.39 0.65
CA PRO A 47 10.84 11.22 -0.70
C PRO A 47 12.22 10.55 -0.67
N LEU A 48 12.39 9.51 -1.49
CA LEU A 48 13.69 8.98 -1.86
C LEU A 48 14.31 9.81 -3.00
N GLY A 49 14.89 10.96 -2.66
CA GLY A 49 15.56 11.85 -3.61
C GLY A 49 14.86 13.22 -3.72
N PRO A 50 15.06 13.94 -4.83
CA PRO A 50 14.47 15.27 -5.04
C PRO A 50 12.94 15.23 -5.03
N GLU A 51 12.30 16.12 -4.26
CA GLU A 51 10.83 16.20 -4.16
C GLU A 51 10.13 16.53 -5.48
N ASP A 52 10.80 17.26 -6.37
CA ASP A 52 10.29 17.65 -7.68
C ASP A 52 10.23 16.49 -8.70
N ALA A 53 10.84 15.34 -8.36
CA ALA A 53 10.74 14.12 -9.17
C ALA A 53 9.41 13.37 -8.95
N TYR A 54 8.60 13.75 -7.96
CA TYR A 54 7.35 13.07 -7.61
C TYR A 54 6.14 13.75 -8.25
N MET A 55 5.18 12.93 -8.69
CA MET A 55 3.87 13.38 -9.19
C MET A 55 2.75 12.88 -8.28
N PRO A 56 1.73 13.70 -7.97
CA PRO A 56 0.58 13.25 -7.20
C PRO A 56 -0.13 12.06 -7.86
N LEU A 57 -0.31 10.98 -7.11
CA LEU A 57 -1.08 9.81 -7.53
C LEU A 57 -2.57 10.18 -7.57
N GLY A 58 -3.05 10.59 -8.74
CA GLY A 58 -4.42 11.07 -8.96
C GLY A 58 -4.56 12.03 -10.14
N ASP A 59 -3.51 12.80 -10.44
CA ASP A 59 -3.45 13.68 -11.62
C ASP A 59 -2.94 12.96 -12.88
N THR A 60 -2.50 11.72 -12.70
CA THR A 60 -2.04 10.84 -13.75
C THR A 60 -3.23 10.21 -14.46
N LYS A 61 -3.43 10.52 -15.76
CA LYS A 61 -4.53 10.04 -16.63
C LYS A 61 -4.65 8.52 -16.82
N PHE A 62 -3.95 7.70 -16.04
CA PHE A 62 -3.88 6.25 -16.20
C PHE A 62 -5.04 5.50 -15.53
N TRP A 63 -5.83 6.15 -14.66
CA TRP A 63 -6.90 5.51 -13.87
C TRP A 63 -8.32 6.05 -14.18
N ASN A 64 -8.65 6.26 -15.46
CA ASN A 64 -10.02 6.49 -15.93
C ASN A 64 -10.61 5.22 -16.56
#